data_AF-A0AAN9GQE4-F1
#
_entry.id   AF-A0AAN9GQE4-F1
#
_cell.length_a   1.000
_cell.length_b   1.000
_cell.length_c   1.000
_cell.angle_alpha   90.00
_cell.angle_beta   90.00
_cell.angle_gamma   90.00
#
_symmetry.space_group_name_H-M   'P 1'
#
loop_
_entity.id
_entity.type
_entity.pdbx_description
1 polymer ?
#
loop_
_entity_poly.entity_id
_entity_poly.type
_entity_poly.pdbx_seq_one_letter_code
_entity_poly.pdbx_strand_id
1 'polypeptide(L)'
;MKKNTVGRRLQRRLYEALGHSYSCLFLHNPKITQNATEMTGSDVSDVLKEGELDKRSDNLLQFWKRKTCVLTADSLNIYTDNQKKNRCKELKLQSIKKLDCVEYIEKFVYFTIVTTDNKEIDFRCLSEEKCWKNAISMALISFQNRKAIQDFKTRQDSENPSLGQQERREARAP
;
A
#
# COMPACT_ATOMS: atom_id res chain seq x y z
N MET A 1 -40.95 13.07 -7.57
CA MET A 1 -39.72 12.34 -7.17
C MET A 1 -38.49 13.18 -7.52
N LYS A 2 -37.95 13.96 -6.57
CA LYS A 2 -36.71 14.75 -6.78
C LYS A 2 -35.58 14.06 -6.03
N LYS A 3 -34.77 13.27 -6.74
CA LYS A 3 -33.62 12.56 -6.15
C LYS A 3 -32.34 13.40 -6.26
N ASN A 4 -31.97 14.01 -5.15
CA ASN A 4 -30.60 14.19 -4.63
C ASN A 4 -29.51 14.68 -5.61
N THR A 5 -29.56 15.96 -5.97
CA THR A 5 -28.46 16.69 -6.63
C THR A 5 -27.37 17.14 -5.64
N VAL A 6 -27.69 17.19 -4.33
CA VAL A 6 -26.77 17.67 -3.29
C VAL A 6 -25.63 16.68 -3.01
N GLY A 7 -25.92 15.37 -3.07
CA GLY A 7 -24.93 14.32 -2.78
C GLY A 7 -23.70 14.37 -3.69
N ARG A 8 -23.88 14.68 -4.98
CA ARG A 8 -22.78 14.69 -5.97
C ARG A 8 -21.83 15.88 -5.80
N ARG A 9 -22.33 17.03 -5.35
CA ARG A 9 -21.48 18.20 -5.07
C ARG A 9 -20.65 18.02 -3.81
N LEU A 10 -21.21 17.37 -2.78
CA LEU A 10 -20.45 17.02 -1.57
C LEU A 10 -19.39 15.96 -1.86
N GLN A 11 -19.73 14.95 -2.68
CA GLN A 11 -18.79 13.90 -3.08
C GLN A 11 -17.61 14.45 -3.88
N ARG A 12 -17.85 15.39 -4.82
CA ARG A 12 -16.78 16.03 -5.57
C ARG A 12 -15.92 16.94 -4.69
N ARG A 13 -16.52 17.70 -3.77
CA ARG A 13 -15.77 18.53 -2.81
C ARG A 13 -14.98 17.71 -1.79
N LEU A 14 -15.47 16.54 -1.38
CA LEU A 14 -14.72 15.59 -0.55
C LEU A 14 -13.56 14.96 -1.35
N TYR A 15 -13.77 14.61 -2.62
CA TYR A 15 -12.72 14.05 -3.48
C TYR A 15 -11.62 15.07 -3.80
N GLU A 16 -11.99 16.35 -3.98
CA GLU A 16 -11.06 17.46 -4.20
C GLU A 16 -10.36 17.91 -2.91
N ALA A 17 -11.04 17.89 -1.75
CA ALA A 17 -10.45 18.21 -0.45
C ALA A 17 -9.52 17.10 0.08
N LEU A 18 -9.79 15.83 -0.27
CA LEU A 18 -8.97 14.67 0.10
C LEU A 18 -7.81 14.41 -0.88
N GLY A 19 -7.56 15.36 -1.78
CA GLY A 19 -6.62 15.26 -2.88
C GLY A 19 -5.14 15.00 -2.54
N HIS A 20 -4.74 14.64 -1.31
CA HIS A 20 -3.37 14.19 -1.00
C HIS A 20 -3.22 13.25 0.21
N SER A 21 -4.29 12.71 0.80
CA SER A 21 -4.14 11.71 1.87
C SER A 21 -5.41 10.88 1.99
N TYR A 22 -5.40 9.69 1.39
CA TYR A 22 -6.46 8.71 1.60
C TYR A 22 -6.25 8.00 2.95
N SER A 23 -6.32 8.78 4.04
CA SER A 23 -6.64 8.24 5.36
C SER A 23 -8.15 8.44 5.59
N CYS A 24 -8.80 7.40 6.09
CA CYS A 24 -10.21 7.35 6.48
C CYS A 24 -11.25 7.19 5.36
N LEU A 25 -11.34 5.98 4.79
CA LEU A 25 -12.62 5.37 4.43
C LEU A 25 -12.58 3.85 4.66
N PHE A 26 -12.76 3.41 5.92
CA PHE A 26 -13.47 2.17 6.18
C PHE A 26 -14.77 2.53 6.89
N LEU A 27 -15.87 2.42 6.15
CA LEU A 27 -17.18 2.19 6.75
C LEU A 27 -17.08 0.89 7.57
N HIS A 28 -17.55 0.99 8.80
CA HIS A 28 -17.55 -0.05 9.82
C HIS A 28 -17.99 -1.41 9.26
N ASN A 29 -17.09 -2.41 9.31
CA ASN A 29 -17.47 -3.81 9.22
C ASN A 29 -16.95 -4.55 10.47
N PRO A 30 -17.82 -4.85 11.45
CA PRO A 30 -17.41 -5.39 12.76
C PRO A 30 -16.82 -6.81 12.70
N LYS A 31 -16.80 -7.47 11.53
CA LYS A 31 -16.17 -8.79 11.35
C LYS A 31 -14.65 -8.75 11.12
N ILE A 32 -14.06 -7.56 10.89
CA ILE A 32 -12.60 -7.42 10.63
C ILE A 32 -11.81 -7.26 11.95
N THR A 33 -12.47 -6.86 13.04
CA THR A 33 -11.80 -6.46 14.29
C THR A 33 -11.34 -7.62 15.18
N GLN A 34 -11.72 -8.87 14.90
CA GLN A 34 -11.34 -10.01 15.76
C GLN A 34 -9.94 -10.56 15.53
N ASN A 35 -9.26 -10.16 14.44
CA ASN A 35 -7.90 -10.63 14.14
C ASN A 35 -6.81 -9.59 14.43
N ALA A 36 -7.17 -8.43 15.00
CA ALA A 36 -6.22 -7.32 15.23
C ALA A 36 -5.39 -7.46 16.51
N THR A 37 -5.62 -8.51 17.32
CA THR A 37 -4.97 -8.68 18.64
C THR A 37 -3.85 -9.74 18.64
N GLU A 38 -3.67 -10.51 17.57
CA GLU A 38 -2.57 -11.48 17.45
C GLU A 38 -1.77 -11.23 16.17
N MET A 39 -0.88 -10.25 16.22
CA MET A 39 0.33 -10.27 15.38
C MET A 39 1.52 -9.96 16.28
N THR A 40 1.90 -10.97 17.06
CA THR A 40 3.23 -11.06 17.65
C THR A 40 4.03 -12.06 16.82
N GLY A 41 5.12 -11.55 16.22
CA GLY A 41 6.26 -12.30 15.68
C GLY A 41 6.01 -13.61 14.93
N SER A 42 5.95 -13.55 13.60
CA SER A 42 6.70 -14.51 12.77
C SER A 42 6.96 -13.91 11.39
N ASP A 43 8.24 -13.86 11.03
CA ASP A 43 8.79 -13.22 9.84
C ASP A 43 8.62 -14.13 8.62
N VAL A 44 7.38 -14.30 8.18
CA VAL A 44 7.05 -14.81 6.86
C VAL A 44 6.45 -13.63 6.11
N SER A 45 7.12 -13.17 5.07
CA SER A 45 6.61 -12.10 4.22
C SER A 45 5.32 -12.56 3.54
N ASP A 46 4.18 -12.36 4.19
CA ASP A 46 2.89 -12.83 3.72
C ASP A 46 2.65 -12.38 2.27
N VAL A 47 2.51 -13.37 1.39
CA VAL A 47 2.21 -13.14 -0.01
C VAL A 47 0.76 -12.69 -0.11
N LEU A 48 0.56 -11.42 -0.42
CA LEU A 48 -0.75 -10.80 -0.58
C LEU A 48 -1.38 -11.17 -1.92
N LYS A 49 -0.55 -11.33 -2.96
CA LYS A 49 -0.98 -11.78 -4.29
C LYS A 49 0.22 -12.29 -5.10
N GLU A 50 0.02 -13.38 -5.81
CA GLU A 50 0.95 -13.90 -6.81
C GLU A 50 0.20 -14.12 -8.14
N GLY A 51 0.92 -14.00 -9.26
CA GLY A 51 0.40 -14.31 -10.59
C GLY A 51 1.09 -13.53 -11.69
N GLU A 52 0.46 -13.51 -12.87
CA GLU A 52 1.01 -12.86 -14.06
C GLU A 52 0.56 -11.40 -14.16
N LEU A 53 1.48 -10.53 -14.60
CA LEU A 53 1.24 -9.11 -14.87
C LEU A 53 2.08 -8.66 -16.06
N ASP A 54 1.49 -7.95 -17.01
CA ASP A 54 2.24 -7.44 -18.16
C ASP A 54 2.91 -6.11 -17.76
N LYS A 55 4.24 -6.03 -17.86
CA LYS A 55 5.02 -4.78 -17.71
C LYS A 55 5.40 -4.25 -19.08
N ARG A 56 5.27 -2.94 -19.31
CA ARG A 56 5.84 -2.28 -20.50
C ARG A 56 7.36 -2.25 -20.41
N SER A 57 8.04 -2.52 -21.53
CA SER A 57 9.49 -2.38 -21.62
C SER A 57 9.89 -0.92 -21.75
N ASP A 58 11.03 -0.57 -21.18
CA ASP A 58 11.58 0.79 -21.23
C ASP A 58 12.40 1.01 -22.54
N ASN A 59 12.37 0.04 -23.47
CA ASN A 59 13.06 0.06 -24.75
C ASN A 59 12.25 0.81 -25.83
N LEU A 60 12.92 1.19 -26.92
CA LEU A 60 12.35 1.93 -28.07
C LEU A 60 11.04 1.34 -28.62
N LEU A 61 10.86 0.02 -28.55
CA LEU A 61 9.70 -0.68 -29.11
C LEU A 61 8.51 -0.80 -28.14
N GLN A 62 8.65 -0.36 -26.88
CA GLN A 62 7.57 -0.23 -25.88
C GLN A 62 6.63 -1.45 -25.74
N PHE A 63 7.19 -2.66 -25.86
CA PHE A 63 6.41 -3.89 -25.80
C PHE A 63 5.96 -4.26 -24.38
N TRP A 64 4.77 -4.85 -24.30
CA TRP A 64 4.27 -5.49 -23.09
C TRP A 64 4.87 -6.88 -22.94
N LYS A 65 5.51 -7.12 -21.79
CA LYS A 65 6.09 -8.42 -21.45
C LYS A 65 5.41 -8.96 -20.22
N ARG A 66 4.89 -10.18 -20.33
CA ARG A 66 4.35 -10.94 -19.21
C ARG A 66 5.44 -11.23 -18.18
N LYS A 67 5.10 -11.04 -16.90
CA LYS A 67 5.97 -11.26 -15.74
C LYS A 67 5.19 -11.99 -14.66
N THR A 68 5.82 -12.99 -14.05
CA THR A 68 5.37 -13.48 -12.75
C THR A 68 5.73 -12.44 -11.69
N CYS A 69 4.72 -12.04 -10.92
CA CYS A 69 4.83 -11.04 -9.88
C CYS A 69 4.37 -11.62 -8.54
N VAL A 70 5.04 -11.21 -7.47
CA VAL A 70 4.67 -11.54 -6.08
C VAL A 70 4.60 -10.24 -5.29
N LEU A 71 3.41 -9.92 -4.80
CA LEU A 71 3.15 -8.79 -3.91
C LEU A 71 3.17 -9.29 -2.46
N THR A 72 4.00 -8.67 -1.64
CA THR A 72 4.05 -8.87 -0.19
C THR A 72 3.58 -7.62 0.53
N ALA A 73 3.59 -7.66 1.86
CA ALA A 73 3.31 -6.52 2.70
C ALA A 73 4.22 -5.30 2.44
N ASP A 74 5.42 -5.50 1.88
CA ASP A 74 6.45 -4.46 1.78
C ASP A 74 7.05 -4.28 0.37
N SER A 75 6.78 -5.20 -0.56
CA SER A 75 7.37 -5.13 -1.91
C SER A 75 6.51 -5.77 -3.00
N LEU A 76 6.71 -5.32 -4.25
CA LEU A 76 6.29 -6.00 -5.47
C LEU A 76 7.54 -6.59 -6.15
N ASN A 77 7.66 -7.90 -6.13
CA ASN A 77 8.74 -8.64 -6.77
C ASN A 77 8.35 -9.02 -8.19
N ILE A 78 9.19 -8.68 -9.17
CA ILE A 78 8.94 -8.88 -10.60
C ILE A 78 10.02 -9.79 -11.16
N TYR A 79 9.64 -11.01 -11.54
CA TYR A 79 10.57 -12.01 -12.03
C TYR A 79 10.69 -11.93 -13.54
N THR A 80 11.93 -11.95 -14.04
CA THR A 80 12.16 -12.07 -15.49
C THR A 80 12.16 -13.54 -15.87
N ASP A 81 11.16 -13.95 -16.66
CA ASP A 81 11.07 -15.28 -17.29
C ASP A 81 10.68 -16.41 -16.32
N ASN A 82 9.62 -17.16 -16.67
CA ASN A 82 9.08 -18.22 -15.81
C ASN A 82 10.08 -19.38 -15.61
N GLN A 83 11.08 -19.48 -16.48
CA GLN A 83 12.10 -20.55 -16.51
C GLN A 83 13.40 -20.19 -15.77
N LYS A 84 13.65 -18.90 -15.49
CA LYS A 84 14.89 -18.42 -14.85
C LYS A 84 14.58 -17.53 -13.65
N LYS A 85 14.08 -18.14 -12.57
CA LYS A 85 13.78 -17.51 -11.26
C LYS A 85 14.94 -16.73 -10.62
N ASN A 86 16.13 -16.71 -11.22
CA ASN A 86 17.35 -16.15 -10.63
C ASN A 86 17.50 -14.62 -10.81
N ARG A 87 16.62 -13.94 -11.57
CA ARG A 87 16.65 -12.48 -11.72
C ARG A 87 15.30 -11.87 -11.33
N CYS A 88 15.21 -11.49 -10.06
CA CYS A 88 14.09 -10.73 -9.50
C CYS A 88 14.44 -9.24 -9.45
N LYS A 89 13.50 -8.37 -9.85
CA LYS A 89 13.53 -6.95 -9.54
C LYS A 89 12.52 -6.67 -8.44
N GLU A 90 13.01 -6.30 -7.27
CA GLU A 90 12.18 -5.87 -6.14
C GLU A 90 11.83 -4.38 -6.29
N LEU A 91 10.54 -4.06 -6.21
CA LEU A 91 10.01 -2.72 -6.07
C LEU A 91 9.42 -2.55 -4.67
N LYS A 92 10.16 -1.91 -3.77
CA LYS A 92 9.71 -1.70 -2.38
C LYS A 92 8.54 -0.72 -2.34
N LEU A 93 7.51 -1.02 -1.55
CA LEU A 93 6.35 -0.13 -1.39
C LEU A 93 6.75 1.24 -0.85
N GLN A 94 7.79 1.31 -0.01
CA GLN A 94 8.37 2.57 0.48
C GLN A 94 8.88 3.49 -0.63
N SER A 95 9.26 2.92 -1.78
CA SER A 95 9.79 3.66 -2.94
C SER A 95 8.70 4.08 -3.92
N ILE A 96 7.45 3.69 -3.69
CA ILE A 96 6.32 4.06 -4.53
C ILE A 96 5.78 5.42 -4.07
N LYS A 97 5.78 6.39 -4.99
CA LYS A 97 5.24 7.73 -4.79
C LYS A 97 3.75 7.78 -5.08
N LYS A 98 3.29 7.17 -6.17
CA LYS A 98 1.88 7.07 -6.54
C LYS A 98 1.60 5.88 -7.46
N LEU A 99 0.34 5.46 -7.48
CA LEU A 99 -0.21 4.44 -8.36
C LEU A 99 -1.38 5.05 -9.13
N ASP A 100 -1.19 5.30 -10.43
CA ASP A 100 -2.16 5.98 -11.27
C ASP A 100 -2.95 4.99 -12.12
N CYS A 101 -4.27 5.16 -12.13
CA CYS A 101 -5.13 4.49 -13.11
C CYS A 101 -5.09 5.31 -14.40
N VAL A 102 -4.66 4.69 -15.50
CA VAL A 102 -4.59 5.37 -16.79
C VAL A 102 -5.91 5.17 -17.49
N GLU A 103 -6.21 3.94 -17.90
CA GLU A 103 -7.32 3.65 -18.81
C GLU A 103 -7.87 2.23 -18.62
N TYR A 104 -9.12 2.03 -19.02
CA TYR A 104 -9.73 0.72 -19.22
C TYR A 104 -10.01 0.58 -20.71
N ILE A 105 -9.20 -0.21 -21.42
CA ILE A 105 -9.35 -0.42 -22.85
C ILE A 105 -9.64 -1.90 -23.09
N GLU A 106 -10.77 -2.17 -23.73
CA GLU A 106 -11.27 -3.52 -24.00
C GLU A 106 -11.32 -4.37 -22.72
N LYS A 107 -10.44 -5.36 -22.62
CA LYS A 107 -10.32 -6.29 -21.49
C LYS A 107 -9.17 -5.97 -20.55
N PHE A 108 -8.42 -4.89 -20.78
CA PHE A 108 -7.24 -4.55 -20.01
C PHE A 108 -7.43 -3.30 -19.14
N VAL A 109 -6.88 -3.36 -17.94
CA VAL A 109 -6.71 -2.21 -17.05
C VAL A 109 -5.26 -1.77 -17.13
N TYR A 110 -5.03 -0.52 -17.48
CA TYR A 110 -3.70 0.09 -17.56
C TYR A 110 -3.44 0.95 -16.34
N PHE A 111 -2.27 0.79 -15.73
CA PHE A 111 -1.87 1.55 -14.57
C PHE A 111 -0.37 1.78 -14.53
N THR A 112 0.03 2.88 -13.89
CA THR A 112 1.43 3.29 -13.79
C THR A 112 1.83 3.39 -12.33
N ILE A 113 2.94 2.77 -11.96
CA ILE A 113 3.59 3.02 -10.67
C ILE A 113 4.66 4.09 -10.90
N VAL A 114 4.55 5.20 -10.18
CA VAL A 114 5.59 6.23 -10.14
C VAL A 114 6.35 6.10 -8.84
N THR A 115 7.67 6.03 -8.94
CA THR A 115 8.56 5.90 -7.79
C THR A 115 9.02 7.25 -7.25
N THR A 116 9.64 7.26 -6.07
CA THR A 116 10.17 8.47 -5.43
C THR A 116 11.32 9.11 -6.21
N ASP A 117 12.04 8.33 -7.02
CA ASP A 117 13.03 8.82 -7.99
C ASP A 117 12.40 9.22 -9.34
N ASN A 118 11.07 9.39 -9.38
CA ASN A 118 10.26 9.79 -10.54
C ASN A 118 10.38 8.85 -11.75
N LYS A 119 10.73 7.57 -11.54
CA LYS A 119 10.62 6.56 -12.60
C LYS A 119 9.17 6.11 -12.72
N GLU A 120 8.71 5.99 -13.95
CA GLU A 120 7.38 5.49 -14.27
C GLU A 120 7.49 4.05 -14.76
N ILE A 121 6.65 3.17 -14.21
CA ILE A 121 6.59 1.77 -14.60
C ILE A 121 5.16 1.44 -14.96
N ASP A 122 4.93 1.24 -16.24
CA ASP A 122 3.60 0.91 -16.77
C ASP A 122 3.33 -0.59 -16.70
N PHE A 123 2.13 -0.90 -16.25
CA PHE A 123 1.59 -2.24 -16.18
C PHE A 123 0.21 -2.31 -16.83
N ARG A 124 -0.16 -3.52 -17.27
CA ARG A 124 -1.54 -3.85 -17.59
C ARG A 124 -1.90 -5.26 -17.12
N CYS A 125 -3.15 -5.45 -16.76
CA CYS A 125 -3.70 -6.78 -16.45
C CYS A 125 -5.09 -6.93 -17.08
N LEU A 126 -5.61 -8.15 -17.14
CA LEU A 126 -6.98 -8.38 -17.52
C LEU A 126 -7.94 -7.80 -16.47
N SER A 127 -9.08 -7.27 -16.90
CA SER A 127 -10.11 -6.66 -16.04
C SER A 127 -10.76 -7.68 -15.11
N GLU A 128 -10.84 -8.94 -15.55
CA GLU A 128 -11.47 -10.04 -14.81
C GLU A 128 -10.52 -10.71 -13.80
N GLU A 129 -9.21 -10.50 -13.91
CA GLU A 129 -8.28 -10.96 -12.90
C GLU A 129 -8.48 -10.12 -11.63
N LYS A 130 -8.53 -10.75 -10.44
CA LYS A 130 -8.54 -10.06 -9.13
C LYS A 130 -7.52 -8.92 -9.15
N CYS A 131 -7.99 -7.70 -9.39
CA CYS A 131 -7.26 -6.67 -10.12
C CYS A 131 -5.94 -6.32 -9.42
N TRP A 132 -4.83 -6.51 -10.12
CA TRP A 132 -3.49 -6.22 -9.60
C TRP A 132 -3.39 -4.80 -9.07
N LYS A 133 -3.96 -3.82 -9.78
CA LYS A 133 -4.06 -2.43 -9.32
C LYS A 133 -4.68 -2.35 -7.92
N ASN A 134 -5.80 -3.03 -7.67
CA ASN A 134 -6.48 -2.96 -6.38
C ASN A 134 -5.67 -3.64 -5.27
N ALA A 135 -5.05 -4.79 -5.55
CA ALA A 135 -4.18 -5.46 -4.59
C ALA A 135 -2.99 -4.58 -4.18
N ILE A 136 -2.34 -3.93 -5.16
CA ILE A 136 -1.22 -3.01 -4.90
C ILE A 136 -1.71 -1.77 -4.13
N SER A 137 -2.86 -1.18 -4.51
CA SER A 137 -3.44 -0.05 -3.77
C SER A 137 -3.69 -0.40 -2.29
N MET A 138 -4.27 -1.57 -2.01
CA MET A 138 -4.53 -1.99 -0.65
C MET A 138 -3.23 -2.23 0.13
N ALA A 139 -2.23 -2.87 -0.49
CA ALA A 139 -0.92 -3.06 0.14
C ALA A 139 -0.24 -1.73 0.47
N LEU A 140 -0.29 -0.74 -0.42
CA LEU A 140 0.23 0.61 -0.18
C LEU A 140 -0.45 1.30 1.00
N ILE A 141 -1.77 1.23 1.08
CA ILE A 141 -2.54 1.82 2.19
C ILE A 141 -2.15 1.14 3.51
N SER A 142 -2.11 -0.19 3.54
CA SER A 142 -1.71 -0.94 4.72
C SER A 142 -0.27 -0.61 5.15
N PHE A 143 0.66 -0.51 4.21
CA PHE A 143 2.05 -0.13 4.48
C PHE A 143 2.14 1.27 5.11
N GLN A 144 1.45 2.27 4.53
CA GLN A 144 1.44 3.64 5.05
C GLN A 144 0.82 3.72 6.45
N ASN A 145 -0.26 2.99 6.70
CA ASN A 145 -0.90 2.94 8.02
C ASN A 145 0.02 2.32 9.08
N ARG A 146 0.70 1.20 8.77
CA ARG A 146 1.68 0.60 9.68
C ARG A 146 2.80 1.58 10.04
N LYS A 147 3.34 2.26 9.02
CA LYS A 147 4.39 3.26 9.21
C LYS A 147 3.92 4.43 10.09
N ALA A 148 2.73 4.98 9.84
CA ALA A 148 2.18 6.07 10.64
C ALA A 148 2.01 5.69 12.12
N ILE A 149 1.54 4.47 12.39
CA ILE A 149 1.40 3.97 13.77
C ILE A 149 2.77 3.81 14.44
N GLN A 150 3.76 3.27 13.72
CA GLN A 150 5.12 3.12 14.25
C GLN A 150 5.78 4.48 14.52
N ASP A 151 5.65 5.43 13.60
CA ASP A 151 6.15 6.79 13.73
C ASP A 151 5.50 7.53 14.91
N PHE A 152 4.23 7.22 15.22
CA PHE A 152 3.55 7.76 16.39
C PHE A 152 4.03 7.13 17.71
N LYS A 153 4.16 5.80 17.76
CA LYS A 153 4.65 5.08 18.96
C LYS A 153 6.07 5.51 19.34
N THR A 154 6.96 5.58 18.36
CA THR A 154 8.36 6.00 18.59
C THR A 154 8.47 7.41 19.16
N ARG A 155 7.57 8.33 18.81
CA ARG A 155 7.51 9.68 19.40
C ARG A 155 7.08 9.64 20.86
N GLN A 156 6.05 8.85 21.21
CA GLN A 156 5.59 8.71 22.59
C GLN A 156 6.65 8.07 23.51
N ASP A 157 7.38 7.08 23.01
CA ASP A 157 8.46 6.43 23.78
C ASP A 157 9.64 7.39 24.00
N SER A 158 9.94 8.26 23.02
CA SER A 158 10.98 9.29 23.14
C SER A 158 10.61 10.44 24.10
N GLU A 159 9.32 10.71 24.29
CA GLU A 159 8.81 11.73 25.22
C GLU A 159 8.61 11.20 26.65
N ASN A 160 8.67 9.88 26.87
CA ASN A 160 8.59 9.26 28.20
C ASN A 160 9.88 8.55 28.71
N PRO A 161 11.09 9.16 28.74
CA PRO A 161 12.24 8.52 29.37
C PRO A 161 12.33 8.67 30.91
N SER A 162 11.46 9.45 31.58
CA SER A 162 11.81 9.98 32.92
C SER A 162 10.72 10.03 34.00
N LEU A 163 9.87 9.02 34.13
CA LEU A 163 9.00 8.89 35.34
C LEU A 163 9.27 7.65 36.20
N GLY A 164 10.29 6.84 35.87
CA GLY A 164 10.59 5.59 36.58
C GLY A 164 11.63 5.65 37.70
N GLN A 165 12.16 6.82 38.09
CA GLN A 165 13.25 6.90 39.11
C GLN A 165 13.00 7.86 40.28
N GLN A 166 11.82 8.47 40.40
CA GLN A 166 11.54 9.46 41.46
C GLN A 166 10.72 8.92 42.65
N GLU A 167 10.60 7.61 42.83
CA GLU A 167 9.80 7.04 43.93
C GLU A 167 10.63 6.33 45.03
N ARG A 168 11.97 6.43 45.01
CA ARG A 168 12.84 5.77 46.00
C ARG A 168 13.71 6.72 46.83
N ARG A 169 13.48 8.04 46.79
CA ARG A 169 14.31 9.02 47.54
C ARG A 169 13.61 9.79 48.65
N GLU A 170 12.30 9.64 48.82
CA GLU A 170 11.55 10.29 49.90
C GLU A 170 11.03 9.27 50.91
N ALA A 171 11.96 8.48 51.48
CA ALA A 171 11.65 7.62 52.62
C ALA A 171 12.87 7.52 53.55
N ARG A 172 13.42 8.65 53.98
CA ARG A 172 14.19 8.74 55.23
C ARG A 172 14.49 10.19 55.63
N ALA A 173 13.80 10.65 56.66
CA ALA A 173 14.41 11.48 57.69
C ALA A 173 13.54 11.39 58.96
N PRO A 174 14.09 10.98 60.12
CA PRO A 174 13.58 11.35 61.43
C PRO A 174 13.88 12.81 61.78
#